data_AF-A0A2I2KRS8-F1
#
_entry.id   AF-A0A2I2KRS8-F1
#
_cell.length_a   1.000
_cell.length_b   1.000
_cell.length_c   1.000
_cell.angle_alpha   90.00
_cell.angle_beta   90.00
_cell.angle_gamma   90.00
#
_symmetry.space_group_name_H-M   'P 1'
#
loop_
_entity.id
_entity.type
_entity.pdbx_description
1 polymer ?
#
loop_
_entity_poly.entity_id
_entity_poly.type
_entity_poly.pdbx_seq_one_letter_code
_entity_poly.pdbx_strand_id
1 'polypeptide(L)'
;MSLTTIKVESAVRDRLAAVARARGTTMAGLLDAESRRLEAEQHWAAIEESYARIQREDPDGWREYLDELDSWDAATAGTDSSASSEWPEFNR
;
A
#
# COMPACT_ATOMS: atom_id res chain seq x y z
N MET A 1 1.43 -24.32 -8.02
CA MET A 1 2.58 -23.40 -7.92
C MET A 1 3.74 -23.97 -8.70
N SER A 2 4.31 -23.20 -9.64
CA SER A 2 5.52 -23.61 -10.37
C SER A 2 6.74 -23.10 -9.61
N LEU A 3 7.73 -23.96 -9.42
CA LEU A 3 9.01 -23.58 -8.80
C LEU A 3 10.00 -23.24 -9.92
N THR A 4 10.69 -22.13 -9.74
CA THR A 4 11.77 -21.70 -10.63
C THR A 4 12.99 -21.32 -9.81
N THR A 5 14.12 -21.10 -10.48
CA THR A 5 15.38 -20.70 -9.85
C THR A 5 15.86 -19.39 -10.45
N ILE A 6 16.37 -18.51 -9.58
CA ILE A 6 17.03 -17.26 -9.99
C ILE A 6 18.54 -17.38 -9.71
N LYS A 7 19.35 -16.85 -10.62
CA LYS A 7 20.79 -16.75 -10.39
C LYS A 7 21.08 -15.45 -9.65
N VAL A 8 21.83 -15.55 -8.56
CA VAL A 8 22.31 -14.43 -7.76
C VAL A 8 23.74 -14.70 -7.33
N GLU A 9 24.47 -13.65 -6.96
CA GLU A 9 25.78 -13.79 -6.32
C GLU A 9 25.67 -14.61 -5.03
N SER A 10 26.68 -15.44 -4.74
CA SER A 10 26.70 -16.31 -3.56
C SER A 10 26.55 -15.52 -2.26
N ALA A 11 27.22 -14.36 -2.16
CA ALA A 11 27.12 -13.46 -1.03
C ALA A 11 25.70 -12.92 -0.81
N VAL A 12 24.94 -12.67 -1.88
CA VAL A 12 23.54 -12.22 -1.80
C VAL A 12 22.65 -13.35 -1.31
N ARG A 13 22.79 -14.55 -1.89
CA ARG A 13 22.08 -15.75 -1.41
C ARG A 13 22.32 -15.98 0.08
N ASP A 14 23.57 -15.89 0.54
CA ASP A 14 23.93 -16.15 1.93
C ASP A 14 23.35 -15.10 2.89
N ARG A 15 23.32 -13.84 2.45
CA ARG A 15 22.64 -12.76 3.19
C ARG A 15 21.15 -13.01 3.30
N LEU A 16 20.47 -13.36 2.21
CA LEU A 16 19.04 -13.68 2.21
C LEU A 16 18.74 -14.90 3.08
N ALA A 17 19.59 -15.93 3.02
CA ALA A 17 19.45 -17.13 3.84
C ALA A 17 19.66 -16.84 5.34
N ALA A 18 20.55 -15.91 5.71
CA ALA A 18 20.72 -15.48 7.09
C ALA A 18 19.49 -14.72 7.59
N VAL A 19 18.94 -13.81 6.78
CA VAL A 19 17.71 -13.06 7.10
C VAL A 19 16.52 -13.99 7.25
N ALA A 20 16.33 -14.94 6.33
CA ALA A 20 15.24 -15.90 6.38
C ALA A 20 15.29 -16.73 7.67
N ARG A 21 16.49 -17.23 8.03
CA ARG A 21 16.72 -17.97 9.29
C ARG A 21 16.40 -17.13 10.52
N ALA A 22 16.89 -15.88 10.57
CA ALA A 22 16.64 -14.98 11.69
C ALA A 22 15.14 -14.67 11.87
N ARG A 23 14.38 -14.63 10.77
CA ARG A 23 12.92 -14.41 10.77
C ARG A 23 12.10 -15.70 10.92
N GLY A 24 12.74 -16.87 11.06
CA GLY A 24 12.04 -18.16 11.16
C GLY A 24 11.25 -18.54 9.91
N THR A 25 11.63 -18.04 8.73
CA THR A 25 10.94 -18.30 7.45
C THR A 25 11.84 -19.02 6.46
N THR A 26 11.25 -19.50 5.36
CA THR A 26 12.00 -20.08 4.24
C THR A 26 12.51 -18.97 3.32
N MET A 27 13.54 -19.27 2.51
CA MET A 27 14.01 -18.34 1.47
C MET A 27 12.90 -17.95 0.50
N ALA A 28 12.05 -18.90 0.09
CA ALA A 28 10.94 -18.63 -0.81
C ALA A 28 9.89 -17.72 -0.14
N GLY A 29 9.58 -17.96 1.14
CA GLY A 29 8.65 -17.10 1.91
C GLY A 29 9.19 -15.69 2.11
N LEU A 30 10.50 -15.54 2.36
CA LEU A 30 11.15 -14.24 2.40
C LEU A 30 11.02 -13.50 1.06
N LEU A 31 11.32 -14.17 -0.05
CA LEU A 31 11.27 -13.56 -1.38
C LEU A 31 9.86 -13.17 -1.79
N ASP A 32 8.84 -14.00 -1.50
CA ASP A 32 7.44 -13.67 -1.77
C ASP A 32 6.99 -12.44 -0.97
N ALA A 33 7.30 -12.40 0.34
CA ALA A 33 6.93 -11.27 1.19
C ALA A 33 7.60 -9.96 0.74
N GLU A 34 8.90 -10.00 0.44
CA GLU A 34 9.63 -8.81 -0.03
C GLU A 34 9.19 -8.40 -1.45
N SER A 35 8.84 -9.34 -2.34
CA SER A 35 8.30 -9.02 -3.67
C SER A 35 7.01 -8.21 -3.55
N ARG A 36 6.08 -8.65 -2.70
CA ARG A 36 4.81 -7.93 -2.49
C ARG A 36 5.01 -6.56 -1.86
N ARG A 37 5.97 -6.44 -0.94
CA ARG A 37 6.34 -5.14 -0.36
C ARG A 37 6.85 -4.19 -1.45
N LEU A 38 7.76 -4.66 -2.29
CA LEU A 38 8.33 -3.86 -3.39
C LEU A 38 7.27 -3.49 -4.44
N GLU A 39 6.35 -4.40 -4.77
CA GLU A 39 5.23 -4.10 -5.67
C GLU A 39 4.32 -3.01 -5.09
N ALA A 40 3.98 -3.08 -3.80
CA ALA A 40 3.19 -2.04 -3.14
C ALA A 40 3.91 -0.70 -3.11
N GLU A 41 5.21 -0.68 -2.79
CA GLU A 41 6.04 0.53 -2.80
C GLU A 41 6.10 1.17 -4.19
N GLN A 42 6.29 0.35 -5.24
CA GLN A 42 6.31 0.84 -6.62
C GLN A 42 4.93 1.38 -7.05
N HIS A 43 3.86 0.70 -6.65
CA HIS A 43 2.50 1.14 -6.97
C HIS A 43 2.20 2.51 -6.37
N TRP A 44 2.51 2.71 -5.08
CA TRP A 44 2.32 3.99 -4.42
C TRP A 44 3.19 5.10 -4.99
N ALA A 45 4.47 4.82 -5.27
CA ALA A 45 5.36 5.79 -5.92
C ALA A 45 4.83 6.26 -7.29
N ALA A 46 4.21 5.35 -8.06
CA ALA A 46 3.61 5.70 -9.34
C ALA A 46 2.37 6.60 -9.21
N ILE A 47 1.56 6.39 -8.16
CA ILE A 47 0.41 7.24 -7.83
C ILE A 47 0.89 8.63 -7.41
N GLU A 48 1.87 8.70 -6.50
CA GLU A 48 2.45 9.96 -6.03
C GLU A 48 3.04 10.78 -7.17
N GLU A 49 3.82 10.17 -8.07
CA GLU A 49 4.35 10.87 -9.24
C GLU A 49 3.23 11.34 -10.17
N SER A 50 2.14 10.58 -10.30
CA SER A 50 1.00 10.99 -11.11
C SER A 50 0.32 12.24 -10.56
N TYR A 51 0.13 12.32 -9.24
CA TYR A 51 -0.40 13.52 -8.59
C TYR A 51 0.57 14.70 -8.67
N ALA A 52 1.85 14.48 -8.42
CA ALA A 52 2.87 15.52 -8.55
C ALA A 52 2.93 16.09 -9.98
N ARG A 53 2.73 15.23 -10.99
CA ARG A 53 2.64 15.66 -12.39
C ARG A 53 1.42 16.55 -12.62
N ILE A 54 0.22 16.15 -12.18
CA ILE A 54 -1.01 16.94 -12.32
C ILE A 54 -0.82 18.31 -11.64
N GLN A 55 -0.28 18.35 -10.42
CA GLN A 55 -0.03 19.59 -9.71
C GLN A 55 0.90 20.55 -10.48
N ARG A 56 1.92 20.02 -11.17
CA ARG A 56 2.87 20.83 -11.97
C ARG A 56 2.29 21.27 -13.31
N GLU A 57 1.58 20.38 -14.00
CA GLU A 57 1.18 20.55 -15.40
C GLU A 57 -0.24 21.11 -15.55
N ASP A 58 -1.11 20.89 -14.57
CA ASP A 58 -2.50 21.37 -14.51
C ASP A 58 -2.89 21.84 -13.10
N PRO A 59 -2.42 23.03 -12.67
CA PRO A 59 -2.73 23.57 -11.34
C PRO A 59 -4.22 23.87 -11.11
N ASP A 60 -4.98 24.13 -12.17
CA ASP A 60 -6.40 24.43 -12.07
C ASP A 60 -7.20 23.14 -11.85
N GLY A 61 -6.93 22.08 -12.62
CA GLY A 61 -7.50 20.75 -12.37
C GLY A 61 -7.08 20.17 -11.01
N TRP A 62 -5.87 20.45 -10.53
CA TRP A 62 -5.45 20.09 -9.18
C TRP A 62 -6.27 20.79 -8.09
N ARG A 63 -6.58 22.09 -8.27
CA ARG A 63 -7.43 22.83 -7.33
C ARG A 63 -8.86 22.29 -7.33
N GLU A 64 -9.42 22.01 -8.50
CA GLU A 64 -10.76 21.39 -8.61
C GLU A 64 -10.83 20.04 -7.89
N TYR A 65 -9.79 19.20 -8.01
CA TYR A 65 -9.68 17.94 -7.28
C TYR A 65 -9.65 18.13 -5.75
N LEU A 66 -8.91 19.13 -5.25
CA LEU A 66 -8.86 19.42 -3.81
C LEU A 66 -10.20 19.97 -3.29
N ASP A 67 -10.85 20.84 -4.06
CA ASP A 67 -12.17 21.38 -3.71
C ASP A 67 -13.23 20.26 -3.68
N GLU A 68 -13.14 19.29 -4.60
CA GLU A 68 -13.99 18.09 -4.57
C GLU A 68 -13.73 17.27 -3.30
N LEU A 69 -12.47 16.99 -2.96
CA LEU A 69 -12.09 16.22 -1.77
C LEU A 69 -12.63 16.87 -0.47
N ASP A 70 -12.49 18.18 -0.32
CA ASP A 70 -13.01 18.94 0.83
C ASP A 70 -14.53 18.83 0.93
N SER A 71 -15.24 18.84 -0.21
CA SER A 71 -16.70 18.67 -0.23
C SER A 71 -17.14 17.27 0.24
N TRP A 72 -16.38 16.22 -0.07
CA TRP A 72 -16.63 14.86 0.41
C TRP A 72 -16.34 14.73 1.90
N ASP A 73 -15.23 15.31 2.39
CA ASP A 73 -14.91 15.34 3.82
C ASP A 73 -15.98 16.11 4.60
N ALA A 74 -16.45 17.25 4.10
CA ALA A 74 -17.55 18.00 4.71
C ALA A 74 -18.87 17.20 4.75
N ALA A 75 -19.15 16.39 3.72
CA ALA A 75 -20.33 15.54 3.66
C ALA A 75 -20.25 14.31 4.58
N THR A 76 -19.03 13.88 4.96
CA THR A 76 -18.79 12.66 5.75
C THR A 76 -18.27 12.95 7.18
N ALA A 77 -18.01 14.22 7.52
CA ALA A 77 -17.52 14.65 8.82
C ALA A 77 -18.50 14.43 9.99
N GLY A 78 -19.76 14.09 9.72
CA GLY A 78 -20.72 13.70 10.74
C GLY A 78 -20.55 12.23 11.12
N THR A 79 -20.37 11.93 12.42
CA THR A 79 -20.52 10.56 12.92
C THR A 79 -21.92 10.07 12.59
N ASP A 80 -22.04 8.89 11.98
CA ASP A 80 -23.34 8.29 11.72
C ASP A 80 -24.01 7.92 13.05
N SER A 81 -24.85 8.83 13.55
CA SER A 81 -25.57 8.67 14.81
C SER A 81 -26.67 7.61 14.75
N SER A 82 -27.05 7.10 13.57
CA SER A 82 -28.00 5.98 13.47
C SER A 82 -27.30 4.62 13.51
N ALA A 83 -25.99 4.55 13.28
CA ALA A 83 -25.22 3.30 13.30
C ALA A 83 -25.41 2.48 14.58
N SER A 84 -25.55 3.14 15.75
CA SER A 84 -25.81 2.44 17.02
C SER A 84 -27.20 1.81 17.11
N SER A 85 -28.18 2.39 16.40
CA SER A 85 -29.56 1.89 16.32
C SER A 85 -29.70 0.81 15.24
N GLU A 86 -28.92 0.89 14.17
CA GLU A 86 -28.94 -0.05 13.04
C GLU A 86 -28.18 -1.35 13.34
N TRP A 87 -27.15 -1.29 14.19
CA TRP A 87 -26.27 -2.43 14.50
C TRP A 87 -26.09 -2.65 16.01
N PRO A 88 -27.18 -2.94 16.75
CA PRO A 88 -27.14 -3.02 18.21
C PRO A 88 -26.25 -4.15 18.75
N GLU A 89 -26.02 -5.22 17.99
CA GLU A 89 -25.19 -6.37 18.38
C GLU A 89 -23.70 -6.04 18.56
N PHE A 90 -23.22 -4.93 17.98
CA PHE A 90 -21.83 -4.47 18.08
C PHE A 90 -21.62 -3.34 19.10
N ASN A 91 -22.68 -2.89 19.78
CA ASN A 91 -22.65 -1.75 20.70
C ASN A 91 -22.93 -2.14 22.18
N ARG A 92 -22.42 -3.30 22.61
CA ARG A 92 -22.52 -3.80 24.00
C ARG A 92 -21.30 -3.50 24.85
#